data_AF-A0A368G297-F1
#
_entry.id   AF-A0A368G297-F1
#
_cell.length_a   1.000
_cell.length_b   1.000
_cell.length_c   1.000
_cell.angle_alpha   90.00
_cell.angle_beta   90.00
_cell.angle_gamma   90.00
#
_symmetry.space_group_name_H-M   'P 1'
#
loop_
_entity.id
_entity.type
_entity.pdbx_description
1 polymer ?
#
loop_
_entity_poly.entity_id
_entity_poly.type
_entity_poly.pdbx_seq_one_letter_code
_entity_poly.pdbx_strand_id
1 'polypeptide(L)' 'MLLVFWLLTLSVANAILQNELIDLVVNGHNKFRGRIANGTALSNDGMLPPARNMYDMVGSSL' A
#
# COMPACT_ATOMS: atom_id res chain seq x y z
N MET A 1 -4.11 -16.14 34.16
CA MET A 1 -4.43 -16.73 32.83
C MET A 1 -5.25 -15.77 31.96
N LEU A 2 -6.27 -15.07 32.47
CA LEU A 2 -7.08 -14.09 31.70
C LEU A 2 -6.27 -12.93 31.06
N LEU A 3 -5.25 -12.42 31.75
CA LEU A 3 -4.48 -11.25 31.30
C LEU A 3 -3.58 -11.55 30.08
N VAL A 4 -3.04 -12.77 30.00
CA VAL A 4 -2.20 -13.23 28.88
C VAL A 4 -3.03 -13.47 27.62
N PHE A 5 -4.22 -14.07 27.77
CA PHE A 5 -5.15 -14.23 26.65
C PHE A 5 -5.58 -12.89 26.06
N TRP A 6 -5.87 -11.89 26.92
CA TRP A 6 -6.25 -10.55 26.47
C TRP A 6 -5.12 -9.82 25.70
N LEU A 7 -3.88 -9.95 26.19
CA LEU A 7 -2.71 -9.37 25.52
C LEU A 7 -2.44 -10.00 24.14
N LEU A 8 -2.58 -11.33 24.05
CA LEU A 8 -2.41 -12.07 22.80
C LEU A 8 -3.44 -11.63 21.75
N THR A 9 -4.73 -11.54 22.12
CA THR A 9 -5.78 -11.10 21.19
C THR A 9 -5.56 -9.67 20.70
N LEU A 10 -5.09 -8.77 21.57
CA LEU A 10 -4.79 -7.38 21.20
C LEU A 10 -3.61 -7.30 20.22
N SER A 11 -2.56 -8.09 20.45
CA SER A 11 -1.38 -8.11 19.56
C SER A 11 -1.70 -8.62 18.15
N VAL A 12 -2.52 -9.67 18.05
CA VAL A 12 -2.95 -10.25 16.76
C VAL A 12 -3.85 -9.27 16.01
N ALA A 13 -4.80 -8.64 16.69
CA ALA A 13 -5.68 -7.65 16.07
C ALA A 13 -4.88 -6.44 15.52
N ASN A 14 -3.88 -5.97 16.26
CA ASN A 14 -2.99 -4.90 15.80
C ASN A 14 -2.18 -5.30 14.57
N ALA A 15 -1.62 -6.52 14.55
CA ALA A 15 -0.86 -7.00 13.40
C ALA A 15 -1.73 -7.15 12.14
N ILE A 16 -2.97 -7.64 12.29
CA ILE A 16 -3.92 -7.74 11.18
C ILE A 16 -4.26 -6.34 10.63
N LEU A 17 -4.60 -5.40 11.52
CA LEU A 17 -4.94 -4.03 11.10
C LEU A 17 -3.76 -3.34 10.41
N GLN A 18 -2.54 -3.55 10.91
CA GLN A 18 -1.33 -3.03 10.27
C GLN A 18 -1.12 -3.60 8.87
N ASN A 19 -1.32 -4.90 8.67
CA ASN A 19 -1.19 -5.53 7.35
C ASN A 19 -2.23 -5.00 6.37
N GLU A 20 -3.50 -4.86 6.78
CA GLU A 20 -4.55 -4.30 5.92
C GLU A 20 -4.25 -2.85 5.51
N LEU A 21 -3.71 -2.05 6.44
CA LEU A 21 -3.33 -0.67 6.14
C LEU A 21 -2.16 -0.61 5.16
N ILE A 22 -1.16 -1.48 5.32
CA ILE A 22 -0.03 -1.58 4.39
C ILE A 22 -0.52 -1.96 2.99
N ASP A 23 -1.40 -2.96 2.90
CA ASP A 23 -1.97 -3.40 1.62
C ASP A 23 -2.76 -2.30 0.93
N LEU A 24 -3.55 -1.53 1.68
CA LEU A 24 -4.29 -0.39 1.16
C LEU A 24 -3.36 0.67 0.56
N VAL A 25 -2.27 0.98 1.28
CA VAL A 25 -1.28 1.96 0.84
C VAL A 25 -0.55 1.48 -0.42
N VAL A 26 -0.09 0.22 -0.43
CA VAL A 26 0.62 -0.39 -1.56
C VAL A 26 -0.28 -0.42 -2.80
N ASN A 27 -1.52 -0.89 -2.66
CA ASN A 27 -2.48 -0.95 -3.77
C ASN A 27 -2.81 0.45 -4.31
N GLY A 28 -2.97 1.43 -3.42
CA GLY A 28 -3.17 2.83 -3.80
C GLY A 28 -2.01 3.37 -4.63
N HIS A 29 -0.78 3.18 -4.17
CA HIS A 29 0.42 3.63 -4.87
C HIS A 29 0.58 2.93 -6.22
N ASN A 30 0.41 1.62 -6.29
CA ASN A 30 0.55 0.86 -7.54
C ASN A 30 -0.49 1.30 -8.58
N LYS A 31 -1.72 1.61 -8.15
CA LYS A 31 -2.73 2.19 -9.06
C LYS A 31 -2.28 3.53 -9.65
N PHE A 32 -1.69 4.42 -8.84
CA PHE A 32 -1.15 5.68 -9.35
C PHE A 32 0.06 5.46 -10.26
N ARG A 33 0.99 4.58 -9.88
CA ARG A 33 2.17 4.23 -10.69
C ARG A 33 1.76 3.65 -12.05
N GLY A 34 0.75 2.79 -12.09
CA GLY A 34 0.18 2.26 -13.35
C GLY A 34 -0.40 3.36 -14.25
N ARG A 35 -1.11 4.34 -13.68
CA ARG A 35 -1.60 5.50 -14.45
C ARG A 35 -0.46 6.33 -15.05
N ILE A 36 0.62 6.54 -14.30
CA ILE A 36 1.82 7.24 -14.77
C ILE A 36 2.52 6.44 -15.86
N ALA A 37 2.72 5.13 -15.66
CA ALA A 37 3.36 4.25 -16.63
C ALA A 37 2.64 4.27 -17.99
N ASN A 38 1.31 4.29 -17.97
CA ASN A 38 0.47 4.34 -19.16
C ASN A 38 0.27 5.75 -19.74
N GLY A 39 0.85 6.79 -19.12
CA GLY A 39 0.70 8.18 -19.56
C GLY A 39 -0.72 8.73 -19.45
N THR A 40 -1.49 8.26 -18.46
CA THR A 40 -2.90 8.65 -18.20
C THR A 40 -3.09 9.39 -16.88
N ALA A 41 -2.00 9.63 -16.16
CA ALA A 41 -2.00 10.45 -14.95
C ALA A 41 -2.05 11.93 -15.33
N LEU A 42 -2.96 12.68 -14.69
CA LEU A 42 -3.07 14.13 -14.90
C LEU A 42 -2.01 14.88 -14.07
N SER A 43 -1.51 15.96 -14.65
CA SER A 43 -0.68 17.01 -14.06
C SER A 43 -1.31 18.37 -14.38
N ASN A 44 -0.76 19.45 -13.81
CA ASN A 44 -1.25 20.81 -14.05
C ASN A 44 -1.18 21.21 -15.54
N ASP A 45 -0.24 20.64 -16.29
CA ASP A 45 0.02 20.96 -17.70
C ASP A 45 -0.50 19.90 -18.68
N GLY A 46 -1.39 19.00 -18.24
CA GLY A 46 -1.96 17.92 -19.06
C GLY A 46 -1.61 16.53 -18.54
N MET A 47 -1.56 15.53 -19.42
CA MET A 47 -1.18 14.16 -19.03
C MET A 47 0.33 14.02 -18.89
N LEU A 48 0.78 13.32 -17.84
CA LEU A 48 2.17 12.90 -17.71
C LEU A 48 2.53 11.94 -18.86
N PRO A 49 3.73 12.03 -19.44
CA PRO A 49 4.16 11.09 -20.48
C PRO A 49 4.30 9.67 -19.90
N PRO A 50 4.17 8.62 -20.74
CA PRO A 50 4.32 7.25 -20.30
C PRO A 50 5.74 6.97 -19.78
N ALA A 51 5.84 6.17 -18.72
CA ALA A 51 7.09 5.80 -18.10
C ALA A 51 7.42 4.33 -18.35
N ARG A 52 8.65 4.05 -18.79
CA ARG A 52 9.20 2.69 -18.87
C ARG A 52 9.82 2.29 -17.54
N ASN A 53 9.86 0.98 -17.26
CA ASN A 53 10.46 0.41 -16.05
C ASN A 53 9.83 0.93 -14.73
N MET A 54 8.51 1.14 -14.73
CA MET A 54 7.76 1.48 -13.52
C MET A 54 7.46 0.21 -12.72
N TYR A 55 8.29 -0.10 -11.73
CA TYR A 55 8.12 -1.29 -10.88
C TYR A 55 6.95 -1.15 -9.91
N ASP A 56 6.35 -2.26 -9.52
CA ASP A 56 5.38 -2.29 -8.43
C ASP A 56 6.06 -2.10 -7.07
N MET A 57 5.37 -1.38 -6.19
CA MET A 57 5.67 -1.33 -4.77
C MET A 57 5.21 -2.64 -4.12
N VAL A 58 5.99 -3.13 -3.16
CA VAL A 58 5.63 -4.25 -2.30
C VAL A 58 5.65 -3.80 -0.85
N GLY A 59 4.71 -4.27 -0.05
CA GLY A 59 4.72 -4.06 1.40
C GLY A 59 5.90 -4.82 2.02
N SER A 60 6.62 -4.17 2.92
CA SER A 60 7.66 -4.81 3.74
C SER A 60 7.28 -4.63 5.20
N SER A 61 7.07 -5.74 5.90
CA SER A 61 7.14 -5.76 7.36
C SER A 61 8.61 -5.90 7.77
N LEU A 62 9.07 -5.04 8.69
CA LEU A 62 10.36 -5.18 9.37
C LEU A 62 10.27 -6.23 10.48
#